data_AF-A0AAD7BBA3-F1
#
_entry.id   AF-A0AAD7BBA3-F1
#
_cell.length_a   1.000
_cell.length_b   1.000
_cell.length_c   1.000
_cell.angle_alpha   90.00
_cell.angle_beta   90.00
_cell.angle_gamma   90.00
#
_symmetry.space_group_name_H-M   'P 1'
#
loop_
_entity.id
_entity.type
_entity.pdbx_description
1 polymer ?
#
loop_
_entity_poly.entity_id
_entity_poly.type
_entity_poly.pdbx_seq_one_letter_code
_entity_poly.pdbx_strand_id
1 'polypeptide(L)'
;MDLTGNSKGGTKLKDDVLYDDWEFEMRAEMRRKGVLGVVLGDDVRPMGSDSSKAVKGWIAKRDVATATIISRLDPSQFAHIRDFEEDPVGMWERLRETHQSSGLGGVVAMWRKFYVLCKPVE
;
A
#
# COMPACT_ATOMS: atom_id res chain seq x y z
N MET A 1 -3.61 -32.48 -0.59
CA MET A 1 -2.37 -31.70 -0.32
C MET A 1 -2.81 -30.26 -0.16
N ASP A 2 -3.30 -29.93 1.04
CA ASP A 2 -3.73 -28.58 1.39
C ASP A 2 -2.52 -27.76 1.80
N LEU A 3 -2.07 -26.90 0.89
CA LEU A 3 -1.09 -25.85 1.16
C LEU A 3 -1.79 -24.48 1.14
N THR A 4 -2.87 -24.32 1.91
CA THR A 4 -3.37 -22.99 2.27
C THR A 4 -2.59 -22.52 3.49
N GLY A 5 -1.35 -22.10 3.23
CA GLY A 5 -0.58 -21.31 4.19
C GLY A 5 -1.43 -20.13 4.62
N ASN A 6 -1.79 -20.13 5.90
CA ASN A 6 -2.47 -19.06 6.61
C ASN A 6 -1.60 -17.78 6.55
N SER A 7 -1.69 -17.05 5.44
CA SER A 7 -1.14 -15.71 5.35
C SER A 7 -2.02 -14.86 6.26
N LYS A 8 -1.48 -14.46 7.41
CA LYS A 8 -2.03 -13.37 8.20
C LYS A 8 -2.06 -12.14 7.29
N GLY A 9 -3.15 -11.98 6.54
CA GLY A 9 -3.39 -10.82 5.70
C GLY A 9 -3.41 -9.63 6.63
N GLY A 10 -2.33 -8.85 6.64
CA GLY A 10 -2.31 -7.63 7.43
C GLY A 10 -3.38 -6.66 6.91
N THR A 11 -3.58 -5.58 7.64
CA THR A 11 -4.74 -4.70 7.48
C THR A 11 -4.86 -4.24 6.02
N LYS A 12 -6.04 -4.41 5.41
CA LYS A 12 -6.35 -3.86 4.08
C LYS A 12 -6.77 -2.40 4.24
N LEU A 13 -6.28 -1.54 3.36
CA LEU A 13 -6.66 -0.13 3.37
C LEU A 13 -8.14 0.02 2.99
N LYS A 14 -8.89 0.69 3.86
CA LYS A 14 -10.29 1.07 3.70
C LYS A 14 -10.45 2.52 4.17
N ASP A 15 -11.60 3.12 3.87
CA ASP A 15 -11.88 4.51 4.27
C ASP A 15 -11.82 4.75 5.80
N ASP A 16 -12.05 3.71 6.62
CA ASP A 16 -12.08 3.79 8.08
C ASP A 16 -10.77 3.34 8.78
N VAL A 17 -9.75 2.95 8.01
CA VAL A 17 -8.45 2.52 8.53
C VAL A 17 -7.51 3.72 8.64
N LEU A 18 -6.72 3.77 9.71
CA LEU A 18 -5.65 4.74 9.85
C LEU A 18 -4.60 4.51 8.77
N TYR A 19 -4.55 5.43 7.80
CA TYR A 19 -3.58 5.38 6.71
C TYR A 19 -2.15 5.22 7.23
N ASP A 20 -1.79 5.90 8.32
CA ASP A 20 -0.45 5.83 8.92
C ASP A 20 -0.06 4.41 9.38
N ASP A 21 -1.00 3.68 10.01
CA ASP A 21 -0.76 2.31 10.47
C ASP A 21 -0.62 1.35 9.28
N TRP A 22 -1.48 1.52 8.26
CA TRP A 22 -1.39 0.77 7.01
C TRP A 22 -0.07 1.07 6.28
N GLU A 23 0.32 2.34 6.18
CA GLU A 23 1.55 2.78 5.53
C GLU A 23 2.77 2.13 6.21
N PHE A 24 2.79 2.11 7.55
CA PHE A 24 3.86 1.49 8.31
C PHE A 24 3.97 -0.01 8.06
N GLU A 25 2.86 -0.75 8.15
CA GLU A 25 2.84 -2.19 7.83
C GLU A 25 3.30 -2.47 6.40
N MET A 26 2.83 -1.65 5.47
CA MET A 26 3.07 -1.82 4.05
C MET A 26 4.53 -1.57 3.69
N ARG A 27 5.14 -0.52 4.23
CA ARG A 27 6.58 -0.24 4.06
C ARG A 27 7.43 -1.38 4.65
N ALA A 28 7.03 -1.96 5.77
CA ALA A 28 7.71 -3.13 6.33
C ALA A 28 7.63 -4.35 5.39
N GLU A 29 6.48 -4.60 4.77
CA GLU A 29 6.32 -5.69 3.79
C GLU A 29 7.15 -5.46 2.52
N MET A 30 7.09 -4.26 1.96
CA MET A 30 7.87 -3.91 0.76
C MET A 30 9.39 -3.96 1.02
N ARG A 31 9.84 -3.61 2.23
CA ARG A 31 11.24 -3.80 2.65
C ARG A 31 11.62 -5.28 2.67
N ARG A 32 10.78 -6.15 3.24
CA ARG A 32 11.02 -7.60 3.22
C ARG A 32 11.11 -8.16 1.80
N LYS A 33 10.32 -7.62 0.86
CA LYS A 33 10.33 -8.01 -0.55
C LYS A 33 11.42 -7.33 -1.38
N GLY A 34 12.15 -6.35 -0.82
CA GLY A 34 13.21 -5.63 -1.53
C GLY A 34 12.71 -4.70 -2.64
N VAL A 35 11.45 -4.26 -2.59
CA VAL A 35 10.81 -3.43 -3.64
C VAL A 35 10.47 -2.01 -3.18
N LEU A 36 10.70 -1.68 -1.90
CA LEU A 36 10.35 -0.36 -1.36
C LEU A 36 10.98 0.79 -2.15
N GLY A 37 12.23 0.65 -2.60
CA GLY A 37 12.92 1.69 -3.38
C GLY A 37 12.20 2.00 -4.70
N VAL A 38 11.55 1.02 -5.32
CA VAL A 38 10.81 1.25 -6.58
C VAL A 38 9.54 2.05 -6.32
N VAL A 39 8.87 1.82 -5.17
CA VAL A 39 7.63 2.52 -4.79
C VAL A 39 7.91 3.95 -4.34
N LEU A 40 9.02 4.19 -3.66
CA LEU A 40 9.42 5.53 -3.23
C LEU A 40 10.09 6.35 -4.34
N GLY A 41 10.38 5.74 -5.49
CA GLY A 41 11.07 6.39 -6.61
C GLY A 41 12.60 6.46 -6.46
N ASP A 42 13.18 5.83 -5.43
CA ASP A 42 14.63 5.75 -5.22
C ASP A 42 15.31 4.81 -6.24
N ASP A 43 14.68 3.67 -6.55
CA ASP A 43 15.13 2.71 -7.57
C ASP A 43 14.52 3.10 -8.93
N VAL A 44 15.17 4.02 -9.64
CA VAL A 44 14.74 4.52 -10.96
C VAL A 44 15.02 3.48 -12.05
N ARG A 45 14.18 3.47 -13.10
CA ARG A 45 14.36 2.60 -14.27
C ARG A 45 15.77 2.76 -14.86
N PRO A 46 16.56 1.68 -14.98
CA PRO A 46 17.89 1.73 -15.58
C PRO A 46 17.82 2.17 -17.06
N MET A 47 18.84 2.89 -17.51
CA MET A 47 18.96 3.27 -18.93
C MET A 47 19.33 2.04 -19.77
N GLY A 48 18.60 1.80 -20.86
CA GLY A 48 18.85 0.68 -21.76
C GLY A 48 17.58 0.16 -22.43
N SER A 49 17.75 -0.88 -23.25
CA SER A 49 16.62 -1.59 -23.85
C SER A 49 15.88 -2.46 -22.84
N ASP A 50 14.60 -2.73 -23.10
CA ASP A 50 13.78 -3.65 -22.32
C ASP A 50 14.31 -5.09 -22.33
N SER A 51 15.16 -5.43 -23.28
CA SER A 51 15.83 -6.72 -23.35
C SER A 51 16.99 -6.85 -22.36
N SER A 52 17.51 -5.74 -21.83
CA SER A 52 18.66 -5.74 -20.92
C SER A 52 18.33 -6.39 -19.58
N LYS A 53 19.32 -7.09 -19.00
CA LYS A 53 19.14 -7.78 -17.72
C LYS A 53 18.77 -6.82 -16.58
N ALA A 54 19.33 -5.62 -16.59
CA ALA A 54 19.04 -4.58 -15.60
C ALA A 54 17.60 -4.09 -15.70
N VAL A 55 17.12 -3.75 -16.91
CA VAL A 55 15.74 -3.28 -17.11
C VAL A 55 14.72 -4.39 -16.79
N LYS A 56 14.99 -5.64 -17.19
CA LYS A 56 14.13 -6.79 -16.81
C LYS A 56 14.03 -7.00 -15.30
N GLY A 57 15.16 -6.90 -14.60
CA GLY A 57 15.18 -7.01 -13.14
C GLY A 57 14.39 -5.89 -12.46
N TRP A 58 14.47 -4.67 -13.00
CA TRP A 58 13.70 -3.54 -12.51
C TRP A 58 12.19 -3.71 -12.79
N ILE A 59 11.80 -4.13 -14.00
CA ILE A 59 10.39 -4.41 -14.34
C ILE A 59 9.82 -5.49 -13.41
N ALA A 60 10.56 -6.57 -13.15
CA ALA A 60 10.11 -7.60 -12.21
C ALA A 60 9.88 -7.06 -10.79
N LYS A 61 10.77 -6.17 -10.30
CA LYS A 61 10.57 -5.50 -9.00
C LYS A 61 9.36 -4.57 -9.02
N ARG A 62 9.17 -3.80 -10.11
CA ARG A 62 8.01 -2.93 -10.33
C ARG A 62 6.72 -3.72 -10.26
N ASP A 63 6.62 -4.83 -10.99
CA ASP A 63 5.41 -5.64 -11.04
C ASP A 63 5.11 -6.28 -9.66
N VAL A 64 6.14 -6.71 -8.93
CA VAL A 64 5.99 -7.20 -7.54
C VAL A 64 5.52 -6.08 -6.62
N ALA A 65 6.03 -4.86 -6.78
CA ALA A 65 5.61 -3.70 -6.02
C ALA A 65 4.13 -3.39 -6.25
N THR A 66 3.72 -3.25 -7.51
CA THR A 66 2.34 -3.02 -7.94
C THR A 66 1.40 -4.09 -7.37
N ALA A 67 1.73 -5.37 -7.57
CA ALA A 67 0.91 -6.48 -7.07
C ALA A 67 0.78 -6.47 -5.54
N THR A 68 1.87 -6.11 -4.84
CA THR A 68 1.85 -6.00 -3.38
C THR A 68 0.90 -4.88 -2.95
N ILE A 69 0.97 -3.69 -3.57
CA ILE A 69 0.03 -2.57 -3.31
C ILE A 69 -1.42 -3.04 -3.49
N ILE A 70 -1.76 -3.56 -4.66
CA ILE A 70 -3.13 -4.00 -4.97
C ILE A 70 -3.63 -5.06 -3.96
N SER A 71 -2.78 -6.02 -3.58
CA SER A 71 -3.17 -7.06 -2.61
C SER A 71 -3.53 -6.54 -1.21
N ARG A 72 -3.00 -5.37 -0.85
CA ARG A 72 -3.16 -4.71 0.45
C ARG A 72 -4.23 -3.62 0.44
N LEU A 73 -4.91 -3.44 -0.68
CA LEU A 73 -6.05 -2.55 -0.82
C LEU A 73 -7.36 -3.33 -0.77
N ASP A 74 -8.40 -2.66 -0.28
CA ASP A 74 -9.78 -3.10 -0.48
C ASP A 74 -10.22 -2.79 -1.92
N PRO A 75 -11.04 -3.64 -2.57
CA PRO A 75 -11.51 -3.40 -3.94
C PRO A 75 -12.22 -2.05 -4.15
N SER A 76 -12.82 -1.48 -3.09
CA SER A 76 -13.40 -0.14 -3.13
C SER A 76 -12.39 0.95 -3.55
N GLN A 77 -11.12 0.76 -3.21
CA GLN A 77 -10.05 1.73 -3.49
C GLN A 77 -9.44 1.57 -4.90
N PHE A 78 -9.79 0.49 -5.63
CA PHE A 78 -9.21 0.23 -6.96
C PHE A 78 -9.56 1.31 -7.98
N ALA A 79 -10.71 1.97 -7.82
CA ALA A 79 -11.12 3.08 -8.68
C ALA A 79 -10.11 4.25 -8.65
N HIS A 80 -9.36 4.42 -7.56
CA HIS A 80 -8.38 5.50 -7.43
C HIS A 80 -7.02 5.19 -8.05
N ILE A 81 -6.70 3.91 -8.27
CA ILE A 81 -5.36 3.47 -8.68
C ILE A 81 -5.32 2.79 -10.05
N ARG A 82 -6.48 2.59 -10.70
CA ARG A 82 -6.58 1.83 -11.96
C ARG A 82 -5.80 2.46 -13.12
N ASP A 83 -5.59 3.77 -13.10
CA ASP A 83 -4.83 4.47 -14.15
C ASP A 83 -3.31 4.38 -13.95
N PHE A 84 -2.86 3.77 -12.85
CA PHE A 84 -1.45 3.70 -12.44
C PHE A 84 -0.89 2.26 -12.45
N GLU A 85 -1.52 1.32 -13.17
CA GLU A 85 -1.11 -0.10 -13.22
C GLU A 85 0.39 -0.32 -13.46
N GLU A 86 1.01 0.53 -14.26
CA GLU A 86 2.43 0.47 -14.59
C GLU A 86 3.33 1.41 -13.77
N ASP A 87 2.74 2.20 -12.88
CA ASP A 87 3.42 3.23 -12.08
C ASP A 87 3.13 3.03 -10.58
N PRO A 88 3.94 2.19 -9.88
CA PRO A 88 3.77 1.97 -8.46
C PRO A 88 4.04 3.23 -7.61
N VAL A 89 4.80 4.20 -8.13
CA VAL A 89 5.03 5.48 -7.44
C VAL A 89 3.75 6.30 -7.47
N GLY A 90 3.18 6.49 -8.67
CA GLY A 90 1.90 7.18 -8.85
C GLY A 90 0.76 6.55 -8.05
N MET A 91 0.67 5.21 -7.99
CA MET A 91 -0.28 4.53 -7.10
C MET A 91 -0.10 4.94 -5.64
N TRP A 92 1.13 4.91 -5.14
CA TRP A 92 1.44 5.22 -3.75
C TRP A 92 1.09 6.68 -3.40
N GLU A 93 1.46 7.61 -4.29
CA GLU A 93 1.16 9.03 -4.10
C GLU A 93 -0.34 9.31 -4.16
N ARG A 94 -1.07 8.67 -5.06
CA ARG A 94 -2.52 8.85 -5.18
C ARG A 94 -3.27 8.34 -3.95
N LEU A 95 -2.86 7.21 -3.39
CA LEU A 95 -3.38 6.70 -2.12
C LEU A 95 -3.07 7.65 -0.97
N ARG A 96 -1.82 8.14 -0.89
CA ARG A 96 -1.40 9.14 0.10
C ARG A 96 -2.27 10.39 0.01
N GLU A 97 -2.45 10.94 -1.18
CA GLU A 97 -3.27 12.12 -1.40
C GLU A 97 -4.73 11.86 -1.01
N THR A 98 -5.31 10.73 -1.43
CA THR A 98 -6.73 10.41 -1.15
C THR A 98 -7.00 10.31 0.34
N HIS A 99 -6.11 9.66 1.10
CA HIS A 99 -6.30 9.43 2.53
C HIS A 99 -5.78 10.58 3.42
N GLN A 100 -4.76 11.33 3.00
CA GLN A 100 -4.31 12.52 3.73
C GLN A 100 -5.23 13.73 3.50
N SER A 101 -5.79 13.87 2.29
CA SER A 101 -6.79 14.92 2.00
C SER A 101 -8.15 14.59 2.62
N SER A 102 -8.48 13.29 2.74
CA SER A 102 -9.63 12.81 3.49
C SER A 102 -9.33 12.79 4.99
N GLY A 103 -9.19 13.99 5.60
CA GLY A 103 -9.03 14.17 7.05
C GLY A 103 -10.12 13.53 7.94
N LEU A 104 -11.13 12.90 7.32
CA LEU A 104 -12.14 12.10 7.99
C LEU A 104 -11.59 10.83 8.65
N GLY A 105 -10.53 10.19 8.12
CA GLY A 105 -9.95 9.00 8.77
C GLY A 105 -9.34 9.32 10.14
N GLY A 106 -8.62 10.44 10.22
CA GLY A 106 -8.10 10.98 11.48
C GLY A 106 -9.21 11.41 12.44
N VAL A 107 -10.24 12.09 11.92
CA VAL A 107 -11.41 12.51 12.71
C VAL A 107 -12.18 11.29 13.23
N VAL A 108 -12.52 10.31 12.39
CA VAL A 108 -13.22 9.08 12.77
C VAL A 108 -12.42 8.25 13.77
N ALA A 109 -11.10 8.15 13.62
CA ALA A 109 -10.24 7.49 14.60
C ALA A 109 -10.20 8.26 15.94
N MET A 110 -10.21 9.58 15.90
CA MET A 110 -10.29 10.43 17.10
C MET A 110 -11.65 10.28 17.79
N TRP A 111 -12.75 10.23 17.04
CA TRP A 111 -14.09 9.92 17.54
C TRP A 111 -14.19 8.51 18.11
N ARG A 112 -13.56 7.50 17.49
CA ARG A 112 -13.54 6.11 17.97
C ARG A 112 -12.75 6.00 19.28
N LYS A 113 -11.60 6.70 19.40
CA LYS A 113 -10.85 6.83 20.67
C LYS A 113 -11.68 7.52 21.74
N PHE A 114 -12.37 8.61 21.39
CA PHE A 114 -13.28 9.30 22.31
C PHE A 114 -14.42 8.39 22.78
N TYR A 115 -15.04 7.62 21.88
CA TYR A 115 -16.13 6.72 22.21
C TYR A 115 -15.72 5.56 23.13
N VAL A 116 -14.48 5.06 22.98
CA VAL A 116 -13.91 4.05 23.89
C VAL A 116 -13.59 4.65 25.26
N LEU A 117 -13.09 5.89 25.32
CA LEU A 117 -12.82 6.60 26.57
C LEU A 117 -14.09 7.03 27.33
N CYS A 118 -15.19 7.30 26.60
CA CYS A 118 -16.47 7.69 27.17
C CYS A 118 -17.41 6.52 27.48
N LYS A 119 -17.00 5.26 27.21
CA LYS A 119 -17.73 4.12 27.74
C LYS A 119 -17.48 4.04 29.25
N PRO A 120 -18.50 4.15 30.11
CA PRO A 120 -18.32 3.84 31.51
C PRO A 120 -17.91 2.36 31.62
N VAL A 121 -16.86 2.10 32.39
CA VAL A 121 -16.61 0.78 32.96
C VAL A 121 -17.83 0.43 33.81
N GLU A 122 -18.59 -0.59 33.41
CA GLU A 122 -19.55 -1.27 34.28
C GLU A 122 -18.83 -2.11 35.35
#